data_AF-A0A5D2CBY4-F1
#
_entry.id   AF-A0A5D2CBY4-F1
#
_cell.length_a   1.000
_cell.length_b   1.000
_cell.length_c   1.000
_cell.angle_alpha   90.00
_cell.angle_beta   90.00
_cell.angle_gamma   90.00
#
_symmetry.space_group_name_H-M   'P 1'
#
loop_
_entity.id
_entity.type
_entity.pdbx_description
1 polymer ?
#
loop_
_entity_poly.entity_id
_entity_poly.type
_entity_poly.pdbx_seq_one_letter_code
_entity_poly.pdbx_strand_id
1 'polypeptide(L)'
;MPSSLQLHRTTTAVGTCHHQKQQPPPPTTLTTFFPLPTGVSFPDMVSAYHFHTLGPNQCCSAVVQTINAPVETVWSVVRRFDNPQAYKHFLKSCHVIVGDGNVGSLREVHVISGLPAAFSTERLEILDDEHHVLSFSVVGGVHRLNNYKSVTTLHASNKGNGTVVVESFVVDIPPDNTREDTCTFVDTIVRCNLQSLAQMAENMATKESLSSSP
;
A
#
# COMPACT_ATOMS: atom_id res chain seq x y z
N MET A 1 -45.26 -45.46 42.51
CA MET A 1 -46.61 -45.82 41.99
C MET A 1 -47.50 -46.03 43.22
N PRO A 2 -48.70 -45.42 43.34
CA PRO A 2 -49.59 -44.99 42.25
C PRO A 2 -49.90 -43.49 42.18
N SER A 3 -50.53 -43.13 41.06
CA SER A 3 -50.99 -41.83 40.57
C SER A 3 -52.49 -41.62 40.78
N SER A 4 -52.98 -40.37 40.69
CA SER A 4 -54.18 -39.89 39.94
C SER A 4 -54.57 -38.48 40.44
N LEU A 5 -54.46 -37.40 39.64
CA LEU A 5 -55.28 -36.94 38.49
C LEU A 5 -56.69 -36.43 38.84
N GLN A 6 -56.90 -35.12 38.69
CA GLN A 6 -58.03 -34.41 38.04
C GLN A 6 -57.82 -32.88 38.21
N LEU A 7 -57.35 -32.12 37.22
CA LEU A 7 -58.01 -31.52 36.03
C LEU A 7 -59.18 -30.56 36.33
N HIS A 8 -59.01 -29.29 35.96
CA HIS A 8 -59.96 -28.26 35.42
C HIS A 8 -59.32 -26.87 35.62
N ARG A 9 -59.42 -25.83 34.78
CA ARG A 9 -59.73 -25.62 33.35
C ARG A 9 -59.22 -24.19 33.02
N THR A 10 -58.63 -24.07 31.84
CA THR A 10 -58.15 -22.92 31.03
C THR A 10 -58.67 -21.50 31.27
N THR A 11 -57.77 -20.51 31.14
CA THR A 11 -57.95 -19.32 30.27
C THR A 11 -56.64 -18.97 29.56
N THR A 12 -56.76 -18.68 28.27
CA THR A 12 -55.79 -18.37 27.20
C THR A 12 -54.93 -17.11 27.41
N ALA A 13 -53.66 -17.18 27.01
CA ALA A 13 -52.92 -16.02 26.47
C ALA A 13 -52.00 -16.49 25.33
N VAL A 14 -52.24 -15.95 24.14
CA VAL A 14 -51.46 -16.16 22.91
C VAL A 14 -50.19 -15.33 23.02
N GLY A 15 -49.02 -15.98 22.97
CA GLY A 15 -47.70 -15.34 22.97
C GLY A 15 -46.86 -15.91 21.84
N THR A 16 -46.80 -15.15 20.76
CA THR A 16 -46.26 -15.47 19.44
C THR A 16 -44.78 -15.88 19.46
N CYS A 17 -44.47 -16.99 18.81
CA CYS A 17 -43.13 -17.45 18.50
C CYS A 17 -42.52 -16.56 17.41
N HIS A 18 -41.62 -15.65 17.79
CA HIS A 18 -40.83 -14.89 16.81
C HIS A 18 -39.69 -15.76 16.27
N HIS A 19 -39.88 -16.25 15.04
CA HIS A 19 -38.77 -16.60 14.15
C HIS A 19 -37.93 -15.34 13.92
N GLN A 20 -36.82 -15.21 14.65
CA GLN A 20 -35.77 -14.26 14.28
C GLN A 20 -35.08 -14.83 13.03
N LYS A 21 -35.52 -14.36 11.86
CA LYS A 21 -34.75 -14.48 10.63
C LYS A 21 -33.37 -13.88 10.90
N GLN A 22 -32.34 -14.71 10.84
CA GLN A 22 -30.96 -14.24 10.79
C GLN A 22 -30.84 -13.27 9.61
N GLN A 23 -30.53 -12.02 9.96
CA GLN A 23 -30.27 -10.95 9.01
C GLN A 23 -28.92 -11.26 8.34
N PRO A 24 -28.82 -11.21 7.00
CA PRO A 24 -27.53 -11.36 6.34
C PRO A 24 -26.56 -10.30 6.86
N PRO A 25 -25.25 -10.60 6.95
CA PRO A 25 -24.26 -9.62 7.38
C PRO A 25 -24.37 -8.34 6.52
N PRO A 26 -24.14 -7.16 7.10
CA PRO A 26 -24.22 -5.92 6.35
C PRO A 26 -23.28 -5.99 5.14
N PRO A 27 -23.67 -5.41 3.99
CA PRO A 27 -22.81 -5.38 2.82
C PRO A 27 -21.48 -4.74 3.21
N THR A 28 -20.37 -5.40 2.89
CA THR A 28 -19.02 -4.91 3.07
C THR A 28 -18.88 -3.59 2.31
N THR A 29 -19.12 -2.46 2.99
CA THR A 29 -19.06 -1.12 2.39
C THR A 29 -17.62 -0.80 2.06
N LEU A 30 -17.26 -1.05 0.81
CA LEU A 30 -16.02 -0.58 0.21
C LEU A 30 -16.06 0.95 0.14
N THR A 31 -15.10 1.60 0.80
CA THR A 31 -15.02 3.07 0.82
C THR A 31 -13.89 3.51 -0.09
N THR A 32 -14.17 4.36 -1.07
CA THR A 32 -13.15 4.97 -1.93
C THR A 32 -12.47 6.11 -1.17
N PHE A 33 -11.15 6.03 -1.01
CA PHE A 33 -10.36 7.02 -0.27
C PHE A 33 -9.27 7.62 -1.15
N PHE A 34 -9.11 8.95 -1.09
CA PHE A 34 -8.01 9.67 -1.71
C PHE A 34 -7.08 10.21 -0.62
N PRO A 35 -5.93 9.59 -0.39
CA PRO A 35 -5.08 9.90 0.76
C PRO A 35 -4.19 11.14 0.59
N LEU A 36 -4.33 11.92 -0.49
CA LEU A 36 -3.48 13.10 -0.70
C LEU A 36 -4.00 14.36 0.01
N PRO A 37 -3.10 15.26 0.47
CA PRO A 37 -3.49 16.50 1.14
C PRO A 37 -4.36 17.40 0.25
N THR A 38 -5.42 17.95 0.82
CA THR A 38 -6.22 19.01 0.19
C THR A 38 -5.38 20.27 0.01
N GLY A 39 -5.14 20.71 -1.23
CA GLY A 39 -4.45 21.97 -1.55
C GLY A 39 -3.27 21.87 -2.52
N VAL A 40 -2.90 20.66 -2.96
CA VAL A 40 -1.91 20.47 -4.03
C VAL A 40 -2.66 20.11 -5.32
N SER A 41 -2.54 20.94 -6.35
CA SER A 41 -3.08 20.63 -7.68
C SER A 41 -2.19 19.58 -8.33
N PHE A 42 -2.62 18.33 -8.30
CA PHE A 42 -1.98 17.28 -9.06
C PHE A 42 -2.62 17.18 -10.45
N PRO A 43 -1.87 16.77 -11.49
CA PRO A 43 -2.47 16.37 -12.75
C PRO A 43 -3.55 15.31 -12.53
N ASP A 44 -4.58 15.29 -13.37
CA ASP A 44 -5.70 14.32 -13.29
C ASP A 44 -5.24 12.84 -13.22
N MET A 45 -4.02 12.56 -13.70
CA MET A 45 -3.37 11.26 -13.61
C MET A 45 -3.08 10.79 -12.18
N VAL A 46 -2.76 11.70 -11.23
CA VAL A 46 -2.51 11.30 -9.83
C VAL A 46 -3.79 10.77 -9.18
N SER A 47 -4.93 11.39 -9.48
CA SER A 47 -6.22 10.87 -9.03
C SER A 47 -6.41 9.43 -9.47
N ALA A 48 -6.22 9.14 -10.77
CA ALA A 48 -6.55 7.84 -11.35
C ALA A 48 -5.84 6.65 -10.67
N TYR A 49 -4.61 6.84 -10.22
CA TYR A 49 -3.78 5.75 -9.65
C TYR A 49 -3.81 5.65 -8.13
N HIS A 50 -4.14 6.74 -7.43
CA HIS A 50 -4.05 6.79 -5.97
C HIS A 50 -5.42 6.76 -5.27
N PHE A 51 -6.52 6.54 -6.00
CA PHE A 51 -7.80 6.14 -5.40
C PHE A 51 -7.78 4.68 -4.99
N HIS A 52 -8.01 4.44 -3.69
CA HIS A 52 -8.07 3.09 -3.14
C HIS A 52 -9.47 2.73 -2.68
N THR A 53 -9.91 1.55 -3.05
CA THR A 53 -11.12 0.93 -2.53
C THR A 53 -10.74 0.14 -1.26
N LEU A 54 -11.18 0.61 -0.09
CA LEU A 54 -10.79 0.03 1.19
C LEU A 54 -11.82 -0.98 1.69
N GLY A 55 -11.34 -2.14 2.15
CA GLY A 55 -12.09 -3.05 3.00
C GLY A 55 -12.23 -2.54 4.45
N PRO A 56 -13.13 -3.12 5.26
CA PRO A 56 -13.38 -2.68 6.63
C PRO A 56 -12.15 -2.71 7.55
N ASN A 57 -11.25 -3.67 7.32
CA ASN A 57 -10.05 -3.88 8.12
C ASN A 57 -8.78 -3.40 7.41
N GLN A 58 -8.89 -2.39 6.54
CA GLN A 58 -7.75 -1.85 5.79
C GLN A 58 -7.51 -0.39 6.12
N CYS A 59 -6.24 0.02 6.07
CA CYS A 59 -5.83 1.41 6.10
C CYS A 59 -5.03 1.78 4.85
N CYS A 60 -4.96 3.07 4.55
CA CYS A 60 -4.19 3.62 3.45
C CYS A 60 -3.63 5.00 3.81
N SER A 61 -2.51 5.37 3.21
CA SER A 61 -1.95 6.72 3.23
C SER A 61 -1.28 7.01 1.89
N ALA A 62 -0.87 8.26 1.69
CA ALA A 62 -0.01 8.69 0.61
C ALA A 62 1.08 9.61 1.14
N VAL A 63 2.28 9.43 0.62
CA VAL A 63 3.42 10.29 0.86
C VAL A 63 3.78 10.99 -0.44
N VAL A 64 4.02 12.29 -0.34
CA VAL A 64 4.44 13.14 -1.45
C VAL A 64 5.85 13.65 -1.15
N GLN A 65 6.77 13.48 -2.11
CA GLN A 65 8.15 13.94 -2.01
C GLN A 65 8.53 14.71 -3.27
N THR A 66 9.02 15.93 -3.10
CA THR A 66 9.64 16.70 -4.19
C THR A 66 11.14 16.39 -4.24
N ILE A 67 11.66 16.15 -5.44
CA ILE A 67 13.05 15.79 -5.70
C ILE A 67 13.61 16.78 -6.74
N ASN A 68 14.77 17.37 -6.48
CA ASN A 68 15.42 18.29 -7.42
C ASN A 68 16.25 17.54 -8.47
N ALA A 69 15.59 16.65 -9.21
CA ALA A 69 16.18 15.89 -10.31
C ALA A 69 15.14 15.68 -11.44
N PRO A 70 15.58 15.53 -12.70
CA PRO A 70 14.70 15.24 -13.83
C PRO A 70 13.90 13.94 -13.61
N VAL A 71 12.69 13.88 -14.16
CA VAL A 71 11.80 12.71 -14.03
C VAL A 71 12.47 11.44 -14.52
N GLU A 72 13.19 11.51 -15.65
CA GLU A 72 13.93 10.37 -16.21
C GLU A 72 15.00 9.84 -15.26
N THR A 73 15.73 10.72 -14.58
CA THR A 73 16.74 10.34 -13.59
C THR A 73 16.09 9.61 -12.42
N VAL A 74 14.98 10.14 -11.89
CA VAL A 74 14.26 9.51 -10.76
C VAL A 74 13.63 8.19 -11.20
N TRP A 75 13.00 8.15 -12.38
CA TRP A 75 12.34 6.98 -12.94
C TRP A 75 13.32 5.84 -13.19
N SER A 76 14.53 6.15 -13.67
CA SER A 76 15.59 5.16 -13.91
C SER A 76 15.93 4.35 -12.65
N VAL A 77 15.74 4.92 -11.46
CA VAL A 77 15.92 4.25 -10.16
C VAL A 77 14.64 3.53 -9.74
N VAL A 78 13.49 4.21 -9.77
CA VAL A 78 12.20 3.67 -9.28
C VAL A 78 11.77 2.44 -10.07
N ARG A 79 11.92 2.45 -11.41
CA ARG A 79 11.48 1.37 -12.30
C ARG A 79 12.23 0.05 -12.12
N ARG A 80 13.35 0.04 -11.39
CA ARG A 80 14.17 -1.16 -11.14
C ARG A 80 13.52 -2.07 -10.11
N PHE A 81 12.50 -2.82 -10.55
CA PHE A 81 11.81 -3.79 -9.71
C PHE A 81 12.76 -4.84 -9.11
N ASP A 82 13.84 -5.16 -9.81
CA ASP A 82 14.88 -6.10 -9.38
C ASP A 82 15.87 -5.54 -8.34
N ASN A 83 15.99 -4.21 -8.23
CA ASN A 83 16.97 -3.56 -7.35
C ASN A 83 16.35 -2.45 -6.46
N PRO A 84 15.34 -2.77 -5.62
CA PRO A 84 14.77 -1.81 -4.69
C PRO A 84 15.76 -1.30 -3.64
N GLN A 85 16.83 -2.05 -3.33
CA GLN A 85 17.83 -1.67 -2.32
C GLN A 85 18.60 -0.40 -2.70
N ALA A 86 18.54 0.01 -3.97
CA ALA A 86 19.12 1.27 -4.42
C ALA A 86 18.65 2.46 -3.57
N TYR A 87 17.37 2.48 -3.18
CA TYR A 87 16.78 3.55 -2.36
C TYR A 87 15.99 3.06 -1.14
N LYS A 88 15.69 1.76 -1.03
CA LYS A 88 14.99 1.19 0.13
C LYS A 88 16.00 0.60 1.12
N HIS A 89 16.49 1.41 2.06
CA HIS A 89 17.57 1.04 2.97
C HIS A 89 17.25 -0.07 3.97
N PHE A 90 15.98 -0.37 4.22
CA PHE A 90 15.59 -1.47 5.10
C PHE A 90 15.72 -2.84 4.44
N LEU A 91 16.15 -2.92 3.18
CA LEU A 91 16.34 -4.17 2.46
C LEU A 91 17.80 -4.61 2.47
N LYS A 92 18.02 -5.85 2.89
CA LYS A 92 19.31 -6.54 2.86
C LYS A 92 19.63 -7.09 1.46
N SER A 93 18.65 -7.70 0.81
CA SER A 93 18.80 -8.25 -0.55
C SER A 93 17.45 -8.33 -1.27
N CYS A 94 17.51 -8.48 -2.59
CA CYS A 94 16.39 -8.67 -3.48
C CYS A 94 16.81 -9.65 -4.58
N HIS A 95 15.94 -10.60 -4.88
CA HIS A 95 16.11 -11.55 -5.96
C HIS A 95 14.81 -11.67 -6.74
N VAL A 96 14.86 -11.53 -8.07
CA VAL A 96 13.73 -11.91 -8.92
C VAL A 96 13.67 -13.43 -8.94
N ILE A 97 12.60 -13.99 -8.39
CA ILE A 97 12.42 -15.45 -8.23
C ILE A 97 11.54 -16.04 -9.33
N VAL A 98 10.70 -15.23 -9.98
CA VAL A 98 9.84 -15.61 -11.11
C VAL A 98 9.75 -14.45 -12.09
N GLY A 99 9.86 -14.75 -13.38
CA GLY A 99 9.74 -13.75 -14.46
C GLY A 99 11.07 -13.08 -14.82
N ASP A 100 10.96 -12.02 -15.61
CA ASP A 100 12.07 -11.32 -16.26
C ASP A 100 12.14 -9.83 -15.88
N GLY A 101 11.36 -9.41 -14.87
CA GLY A 101 11.26 -8.02 -14.43
C GLY A 101 10.09 -7.26 -15.04
N ASN A 102 9.28 -7.89 -15.92
CA ASN A 102 8.03 -7.32 -16.43
C ASN A 102 6.83 -7.62 -15.52
N VAL A 103 5.69 -6.97 -15.81
CA VAL A 103 4.43 -7.15 -15.06
C VAL A 103 4.10 -8.64 -14.87
N GLY A 104 3.76 -9.00 -13.63
CA GLY A 104 3.54 -10.39 -13.20
C GLY A 104 4.79 -11.07 -12.59
N SER A 105 5.99 -10.50 -12.78
CA SER A 105 7.21 -11.00 -12.14
C SER A 105 7.11 -10.95 -10.61
N LEU A 106 7.78 -11.90 -9.96
CA LEU A 106 7.91 -11.95 -8.50
C LEU A 106 9.34 -11.70 -8.07
N ARG A 107 9.50 -10.87 -7.04
CA ARG A 107 10.75 -10.72 -6.31
C ARG A 107 10.60 -11.17 -4.87
N GLU A 108 11.67 -11.72 -4.32
CA GLU A 108 11.83 -11.97 -2.90
C GLU A 108 12.79 -10.94 -2.33
N VAL A 109 12.32 -10.15 -1.36
CA VAL A 109 13.12 -9.16 -0.65
C VAL A 109 13.37 -9.62 0.78
N HIS A 110 14.60 -9.47 1.23
CA HIS A 110 14.98 -9.72 2.62
C HIS A 110 15.17 -8.40 3.35
N VAL A 111 14.63 -8.32 4.56
CA VAL A 111 14.70 -7.11 5.39
C VAL A 111 15.95 -7.18 6.27
N ILE A 112 16.52 -6.04 6.64
CA ILE A 112 17.63 -5.98 7.61
C ILE A 112 17.21 -6.51 8.98
N SER A 113 18.18 -7.03 9.74
CA SER A 113 17.95 -7.51 11.11
C SER A 113 17.45 -6.39 12.04
N GLY A 114 16.59 -6.72 12.99
CA GLY A 114 16.02 -5.77 13.96
C GLY A 114 14.64 -5.23 13.58
N LEU A 115 14.13 -5.57 12.39
CA LEU A 115 12.73 -5.35 12.03
C LEU A 115 11.90 -6.64 12.25
N PRO A 116 10.57 -6.52 12.45
CA PRO A 116 9.70 -7.68 12.70
C PRO A 116 9.49 -8.63 11.51
N ALA A 117 10.13 -8.36 10.37
CA ALA A 117 9.96 -9.10 9.13
C ALA A 117 11.27 -9.76 8.70
N ALA A 118 11.19 -10.97 8.16
CA ALA A 118 12.36 -11.67 7.62
C ALA A 118 12.48 -11.46 6.11
N PHE A 119 11.41 -11.77 5.38
CA PHE A 119 11.34 -11.61 3.93
C PHE A 119 9.91 -11.37 3.45
N SER A 120 9.78 -10.82 2.25
CA SER A 120 8.51 -10.57 1.55
C SER A 120 8.63 -11.06 0.10
N THR A 121 7.59 -11.70 -0.39
CA THR A 121 7.41 -12.05 -1.80
C THR A 121 6.45 -11.04 -2.42
N GLU A 122 6.94 -10.32 -3.43
CA GLU A 122 6.26 -9.19 -4.02
C GLU A 122 6.03 -9.41 -5.51
N ARG A 123 4.85 -9.07 -6.01
CA ARG A 123 4.47 -9.14 -7.42
C ARG A 123 4.44 -7.76 -8.03
N LEU A 124 5.05 -7.61 -9.21
CA LEU A 124 4.93 -6.41 -10.03
C LEU A 124 3.54 -6.37 -10.69
N GLU A 125 2.73 -5.37 -10.36
CA GLU A 125 1.36 -5.21 -10.85
C GLU A 125 1.27 -4.23 -12.01
N ILE A 126 2.05 -3.15 -11.97
CA ILE A 126 2.09 -2.11 -13.00
C ILE A 126 3.54 -1.70 -13.20
N LEU A 127 3.95 -1.59 -14.46
CA LEU A 127 5.17 -0.92 -14.89
C LEU A 127 4.86 -0.18 -16.19
N ASP A 128 4.60 1.12 -16.09
CA ASP A 128 4.31 2.00 -17.20
C ASP A 128 5.44 3.02 -17.34
N ASP A 129 6.31 2.81 -18.33
CA ASP A 129 7.45 3.69 -18.61
C ASP A 129 7.04 5.03 -19.26
N GLU A 130 5.87 5.10 -19.90
CA GLU A 130 5.38 6.31 -20.57
C GLU A 130 4.78 7.30 -19.56
N HIS A 131 4.01 6.78 -18.60
CA HIS A 131 3.36 7.57 -17.55
C HIS A 131 4.09 7.55 -16.20
N HIS A 132 5.26 6.90 -16.14
CA HIS A 132 6.10 6.74 -14.95
C HIS A 132 5.33 6.21 -13.72
N VAL A 133 4.65 5.08 -13.92
CA VAL A 133 3.82 4.42 -12.90
C VAL A 133 4.37 3.04 -12.56
N LEU A 134 4.60 2.79 -11.26
CA LEU A 134 4.98 1.48 -10.75
C LEU A 134 4.01 1.06 -9.65
N SER A 135 3.55 -0.19 -9.68
CA SER A 135 2.76 -0.77 -8.59
C SER A 135 3.23 -2.17 -8.28
N PHE A 136 3.25 -2.53 -7.00
CA PHE A 136 3.50 -3.89 -6.57
C PHE A 136 2.56 -4.28 -5.43
N SER A 137 2.31 -5.58 -5.31
CA SER A 137 1.57 -6.17 -4.20
C SER A 137 2.44 -7.18 -3.45
N VAL A 138 2.20 -7.32 -2.16
CA VAL A 138 2.81 -8.37 -1.34
C VAL A 138 1.91 -9.59 -1.38
N VAL A 139 2.44 -10.70 -1.89
CA VAL A 139 1.69 -11.95 -2.14
C VAL A 139 2.08 -13.08 -1.19
N GLY A 140 3.10 -12.88 -0.36
CA GLY A 140 3.55 -13.83 0.64
C GLY A 140 4.76 -13.31 1.40
N GLY A 141 5.24 -14.08 2.38
CA GLY A 141 6.40 -13.72 3.19
C GLY A 141 6.17 -13.90 4.68
N VAL A 142 7.15 -13.47 5.46
CA VAL A 142 7.09 -13.47 6.93
C VAL A 142 7.13 -12.02 7.40
N HIS A 143 5.96 -11.41 7.46
CA HIS A 143 5.71 -10.03 7.88
C HIS A 143 4.24 -9.84 8.28
N ARG A 144 3.91 -8.66 8.81
CA ARG A 144 2.54 -8.31 9.23
C ARG A 144 1.76 -7.50 8.18
N LEU A 145 2.37 -7.18 7.05
CA LEU A 145 1.80 -6.34 5.97
C LEU A 145 0.97 -7.16 4.96
N ASN A 146 -0.08 -7.83 5.44
CA ASN A 146 -0.94 -8.64 4.58
C ASN A 146 -1.74 -7.78 3.59
N ASN A 147 -1.92 -8.28 2.37
CA ASN A 147 -2.60 -7.59 1.27
C ASN A 147 -2.06 -6.17 1.01
N TYR A 148 -0.78 -5.93 1.34
CA TYR A 148 -0.13 -4.67 1.03
C TYR A 148 -0.07 -4.47 -0.48
N LYS A 149 -0.52 -3.32 -0.95
CA LYS A 149 -0.37 -2.87 -2.33
C LYS A 149 0.11 -1.43 -2.32
N SER A 150 1.18 -1.15 -3.06
CA SER A 150 1.70 0.20 -3.27
C SER A 150 1.56 0.61 -4.73
N VAL A 151 1.36 1.91 -4.93
CA VAL A 151 1.41 2.57 -6.23
C VAL A 151 2.28 3.81 -6.11
N THR A 152 3.30 3.91 -6.96
CA THR A 152 4.22 5.05 -7.07
C THR A 152 4.04 5.70 -8.43
N THR A 153 3.82 7.01 -8.47
CA THR A 153 3.76 7.81 -9.70
C THR A 153 4.74 8.98 -9.63
N LEU A 154 5.32 9.34 -10.76
CA LEU A 154 6.26 10.47 -10.87
C LEU A 154 5.67 11.53 -11.80
N HIS A 155 5.86 12.80 -11.44
CA HIS A 155 5.33 13.95 -12.19
C HIS A 155 6.40 15.02 -12.32
N ALA A 156 6.49 15.65 -13.48
CA ALA A 156 7.34 16.83 -13.64
C ALA A 156 6.85 17.96 -12.72
N SER A 157 7.77 18.64 -12.06
CA SER A 157 7.45 19.79 -11.21
C SER A 157 7.19 21.04 -12.06
N ASN A 158 6.13 21.78 -11.73
CA ASN A 158 5.83 23.04 -12.40
C ASN A 158 6.85 24.17 -12.10
N LYS A 159 7.77 23.95 -11.14
CA LYS A 159 8.71 24.98 -10.64
C LYS A 159 10.17 24.77 -11.07
N GLY A 160 10.43 23.94 -12.08
CA GLY A 160 11.77 23.71 -12.61
C GLY A 160 11.96 22.27 -13.09
N ASN A 161 13.22 21.84 -13.23
CA ASN A 161 13.56 20.48 -13.67
C ASN A 161 13.49 19.44 -12.52
N GLY A 162 12.52 19.60 -11.62
CA GLY A 162 12.32 18.72 -10.47
C GLY A 162 11.22 17.70 -10.73
N THR A 163 11.11 16.73 -9.84
CA THR A 163 10.12 15.64 -9.89
C THR A 163 9.31 15.63 -8.61
N VAL A 164 7.99 15.46 -8.72
CA VAL A 164 7.10 15.16 -7.60
C VAL A 164 6.78 13.67 -7.64
N VAL A 165 7.20 12.96 -6.61
CA VAL A 165 6.91 11.53 -6.42
C VAL A 165 5.74 11.41 -5.45
N VAL A 166 4.74 10.62 -5.84
CA VAL A 166 3.61 10.25 -4.97
C VAL A 166 3.65 8.74 -4.81
N GLU A 167 3.76 8.25 -3.57
CA GLU A 167 3.58 6.83 -3.26
C GLU A 167 2.39 6.68 -2.30
N SER A 168 1.39 5.89 -2.69
CA SER A 168 0.27 5.54 -1.83
C SER A 168 0.16 4.04 -1.66
N PHE A 169 -0.41 3.62 -0.54
CA PHE A 169 -0.55 2.22 -0.22
C PHE A 169 -1.91 1.91 0.39
N VAL A 170 -2.30 0.64 0.30
CA VAL A 170 -3.36 0.03 1.10
C VAL A 170 -2.79 -1.23 1.76
N VAL A 171 -3.20 -1.50 3.00
CA VAL A 171 -2.76 -2.68 3.76
C VAL A 171 -3.81 -3.10 4.77
N ASP A 172 -3.84 -4.40 5.09
CA ASP A 172 -4.66 -4.91 6.18
C ASP A 172 -4.12 -4.47 7.54
N ILE A 173 -5.03 -4.20 8.48
CA ILE A 173 -4.73 -3.91 9.87
C ILE A 173 -4.57 -5.25 10.62
N PRO A 174 -3.39 -5.56 11.18
CA PRO A 174 -3.20 -6.77 11.98
C PRO A 174 -4.14 -6.81 13.20
N PRO A 175 -4.59 -7.99 13.66
CA PRO A 175 -5.54 -8.11 14.77
C PRO A 175 -5.14 -7.40 16.06
N ASP A 176 -3.83 -7.30 16.33
CA ASP A 176 -3.28 -6.69 17.54
C ASP A 176 -2.85 -5.23 17.36
N ASN A 177 -3.27 -4.57 16.27
CA ASN A 177 -2.89 -3.20 15.95
C ASN A 177 -4.10 -2.32 15.70
N THR A 178 -3.96 -1.04 16.05
CA THR A 178 -4.90 -0.01 15.62
C THR A 178 -4.67 0.34 14.15
N ARG A 179 -5.68 0.98 13.54
CA ARG A 179 -5.57 1.55 12.19
C ARG A 179 -4.44 2.58 12.14
N GLU A 180 -4.36 3.43 13.15
CA GLU A 180 -3.42 4.54 13.26
C GLU A 180 -1.99 4.03 13.39
N ASP A 181 -1.74 3.03 14.23
CA ASP A 181 -0.40 2.45 14.40
C ASP A 181 0.09 1.80 13.12
N THR A 182 -0.78 1.02 12.46
CA THR A 182 -0.44 0.33 11.20
C THR A 182 -0.14 1.35 10.10
N CYS A 183 -1.01 2.35 9.95
CA CYS A 183 -0.86 3.39 8.94
C CYS A 183 0.42 4.21 9.18
N THR A 184 0.67 4.64 10.42
CA THR A 184 1.86 5.42 10.80
C THR A 184 3.15 4.64 10.58
N PHE A 185 3.16 3.35 10.92
CA PHE A 185 4.32 2.48 10.71
C PHE A 185 4.68 2.39 9.22
N VAL A 186 3.69 2.12 8.37
CA VAL A 186 3.90 2.00 6.92
C VAL A 186 4.24 3.35 6.28
N ASP A 187 3.54 4.43 6.67
CA ASP A 187 3.83 5.80 6.22
C ASP A 187 5.28 6.20 6.51
N THR A 188 5.78 5.85 7.70
CA THR A 188 7.18 6.09 8.09
C THR A 188 8.16 5.37 7.16
N ILE A 189 7.90 4.10 6.84
CA ILE A 189 8.75 3.33 5.92
C ILE A 189 8.75 3.98 4.53
N VAL A 190 7.58 4.32 3.99
CA VAL A 190 7.45 4.96 2.67
C VAL A 190 8.19 6.30 2.67
N ARG A 191 8.02 7.12 3.70
CA ARG A 191 8.69 8.41 3.85
C ARG A 191 10.21 8.28 3.87
N CYS A 192 10.74 7.32 4.63
CA CYS A 192 12.18 7.05 4.65
C CYS A 192 12.71 6.62 3.27
N ASN A 193 11.97 5.76 2.56
CA ASN A 193 12.34 5.33 1.21
C ASN A 193 12.36 6.53 0.24
N LEU A 194 11.31 7.36 0.23
CA LEU A 194 11.26 8.52 -0.68
C LEU A 194 12.32 9.58 -0.35
N GLN A 195 12.68 9.75 0.93
CA GLN A 195 13.80 10.62 1.33
C GLN A 195 15.15 10.10 0.82
N SER A 196 15.39 8.79 0.90
CA SER A 196 16.59 8.17 0.33
C SER A 196 16.64 8.31 -1.18
N LEU A 197 15.51 8.08 -1.86
CA LEU A 197 15.38 8.28 -3.31
C LEU A 197 15.72 9.72 -3.70
N ALA A 198 15.22 10.72 -2.95
CA ALA A 198 15.51 12.12 -3.19
C ALA A 198 17.02 12.40 -3.14
N GLN A 199 17.67 11.98 -2.05
CA GLN A 199 19.11 12.16 -1.89
C GLN A 199 19.91 11.49 -3.00
N MET A 200 19.54 10.25 -3.37
CA MET A 200 20.23 9.51 -4.44
C MET A 200 20.08 10.21 -5.80
N ALA A 201 18.86 10.57 -6.19
CA ALA A 201 18.59 11.14 -7.50
C ALA A 201 19.18 12.55 -7.66
N GLU A 202 19.13 13.39 -6.62
CA GLU A 202 19.75 14.73 -6.63
C GLU A 202 21.28 14.64 -6.78
N ASN A 203 21.90 13.65 -6.13
CA ASN A 203 23.33 13.38 -6.28
C ASN A 203 23.69 12.90 -7.70
N MET A 204 22.82 12.11 -8.35
CA MET A 204 23.01 11.68 -9.74
C MET A 204 22.92 12.87 -10.69
N ALA A 205 21.88 13.70 -10.57
CA ALA A 205 21.70 14.89 -11.39
C ALA A 205 22.86 15.90 -11.23
N THR A 206 23.37 16.07 -10.01
CA THR A 206 24.53 16.94 -9.75
C THR A 206 25.78 16.43 -10.48
N LYS A 207 26.06 15.12 -10.44
CA LYS A 207 27.21 14.52 -11.12
C LYS A 207 27.12 14.64 -12.64
N GLU A 208 25.93 14.44 -13.20
CA GLU A 208 25.69 14.60 -14.64
C GLU A 208 25.99 16.03 -15.08
N SER A 209 25.50 17.03 -14.35
CA SER A 209 25.77 18.44 -14.66
C SER A 209 27.28 18.79 -14.64
N LEU A 210 28.02 18.29 -13.65
CA LEU A 210 29.47 18.47 -13.54
C LEU A 210 30.23 17.79 -14.68
N SER A 211 29.79 16.61 -15.12
CA SER A 211 30.42 15.90 -16.25
C SER A 211 30.11 16.50 -17.62
N SER A 212 29.02 17.27 -17.72
CA SER A 212 28.59 17.94 -18.95
C SER A 212 29.13 19.37 -19.12
N SER A 213 29.88 19.88 -18.13
CA SER A 213 30.51 21.19 -18.18
C SER A 213 31.89 21.10 -18.87
N PRO A 214 32.13 21.83 -19.99
CA PRO A 214 33.36 21.76 -20.77
C PRO A 214 34.60 22.35 -20.07
#